data_AF-A0A2K9HGN7-F1
#
_entry.id   AF-A0A2K9HGN7-F1
#
_cell.length_a   1.000
_cell.length_b   1.000
_cell.length_c   1.000
_cell.angle_alpha   90.00
_cell.angle_beta   90.00
_cell.angle_gamma   90.00
#
_symmetry.space_group_name_H-M   'P 1'
#
loop_
_entity.id
_entity.type
_entity.pdbx_description
1 polymer ?
#
loop_
_entity_poly.entity_id
_entity_poly.type
_entity_poly.pdbx_seq_one_letter_code
_entity_poly.pdbx_strand_id
1 'polypeptide(L)'
;MKVVITDNEKLRLTLEGVLVGIISGIVVSMFRWSIAQSLKIFQGLYVAARTNVLLLIGLVVAMIIVAVFVGYLLKGEPNISGSGIPQVEAQLGGEMHLKWWSILWKKFVGGIVSIGPGLFLGREGPSIQLGSAIGQGVGDLTHDNVGVNQRVLIASGAAAGLAAAFSAPIAGAMFVLEEVYHNFSPLVWVTSLASAVSANVVALYVFGLQPVLRVPYQYSLPIKYYWHLIVLGIILGIMGRLYQIVLLWMPSLYNKTRLPRFIHGIIPLILIIPIGMIAPNFIGGGNGIIINLDKYGTGLLLLLGLFALRFIYSMISYGSGLPGGIFLPILNLGAIIGAIYAICMNQLGLLPIAFESNLIIFAMAGYFACIGKAPFTAIILVTEMVGSLKHLMPLAVLSLVAYIVVDLLNGAPIYESLKERLNLNSDYLNRVSKFNDRLEVPIYEGSSIDGKYIRDIPFPKNILVIAVYRGERQLIPRGDTLIKAGDRIVFMVNAGQRAKISQKLKDLINGIN
;
A
#
# COMPACT_ATOMS: atom_id res chain seq x y z
N MET A 1 16.27 -6.68 36.61
CA MET A 1 15.76 -7.77 35.75
C MET A 1 15.96 -7.36 34.30
N LYS A 2 16.84 -8.04 33.57
CA LYS A 2 16.98 -7.89 32.12
C LYS A 2 15.65 -8.29 31.48
N VAL A 3 15.02 -7.39 30.74
CA VAL A 3 14.16 -7.78 29.61
C VAL A 3 14.77 -7.15 28.36
N VAL A 4 15.98 -7.60 28.08
CA VAL A 4 16.49 -7.70 26.70
C VAL A 4 15.49 -8.61 26.00
N ILE A 5 14.95 -8.24 24.84
CA ILE A 5 14.33 -9.24 23.96
C ILE A 5 15.44 -10.26 23.72
N THR A 6 15.38 -11.39 24.43
CA THR A 6 16.45 -12.39 24.37
C THR A 6 16.60 -12.82 22.92
N ASP A 7 17.80 -13.20 22.48
CA ASP A 7 17.96 -13.68 21.10
C ASP A 7 16.98 -14.82 20.77
N ASN A 8 16.56 -15.57 21.81
CA ASN A 8 15.49 -16.56 21.74
C ASN A 8 14.11 -15.97 21.40
N GLU A 9 13.74 -14.80 21.93
CA GLU A 9 12.46 -14.14 21.63
C GLU A 9 12.46 -13.55 20.21
N LYS A 10 13.59 -12.97 19.76
CA LYS A 10 13.75 -12.55 18.35
C LYS A 10 13.64 -13.73 17.40
N LEU A 11 14.32 -14.83 17.72
CA LEU A 11 14.28 -16.07 16.94
C LEU A 11 12.85 -16.63 16.89
N ARG A 12 12.16 -16.68 18.03
CA ARG A 12 10.76 -17.11 18.12
C ARG A 12 9.86 -16.27 17.21
N LEU A 13 9.89 -14.94 17.33
CA LEU A 13 9.07 -14.05 16.50
C LEU A 13 9.43 -14.16 15.00
N THR A 14 10.68 -14.47 14.68
CA THR A 14 11.11 -14.70 13.30
C THR A 14 10.52 -16.01 12.75
N LEU A 15 10.50 -17.09 13.55
CA LEU A 15 9.88 -18.36 13.18
C LEU A 15 8.34 -18.23 13.07
N GLU A 16 7.71 -17.48 13.96
CA GLU A 16 6.29 -17.14 13.85
C GLU A 16 6.03 -16.29 12.60
N GLY A 17 6.93 -15.36 12.26
CA GLY A 17 6.91 -14.61 11.01
C GLY A 17 6.96 -15.51 9.77
N VAL A 18 7.80 -16.55 9.77
CA VAL A 18 7.85 -17.57 8.71
C VAL A 18 6.49 -18.29 8.59
N LEU A 19 5.89 -18.69 9.72
CA LEU A 19 4.56 -19.32 9.73
C LEU A 19 3.48 -18.39 9.15
N VAL A 20 3.46 -17.12 9.59
CA VAL A 20 2.58 -16.08 9.03
C VAL A 20 2.80 -15.94 7.52
N GLY A 21 4.06 -16.01 7.08
CA GLY A 21 4.45 -15.89 5.69
C GLY A 21 3.91 -17.03 4.83
N ILE A 22 4.05 -18.27 5.29
CA ILE A 22 3.54 -19.46 4.58
C ILE A 22 2.02 -19.38 4.45
N ILE A 23 1.30 -19.12 5.55
CA ILE A 23 -0.17 -19.07 5.54
C ILE A 23 -0.65 -17.91 4.67
N SER A 24 -0.05 -16.73 4.80
CA SER A 24 -0.36 -15.56 3.95
C SER A 24 -0.06 -15.83 2.49
N GLY A 25 1.06 -16.49 2.19
CA GLY A 25 1.43 -16.91 0.83
C GLY A 25 0.37 -17.79 0.19
N ILE A 26 -0.18 -18.77 0.93
CA ILE A 26 -1.24 -19.65 0.44
C ILE A 26 -2.52 -18.85 0.17
N VAL A 27 -3.01 -18.11 1.17
CA VAL A 27 -4.28 -17.37 1.08
C VAL A 27 -4.20 -16.30 -0.01
N VAL A 28 -3.13 -15.51 -0.07
CA VAL A 28 -2.98 -14.44 -1.05
C VAL A 28 -2.76 -15.00 -2.45
N SER A 29 -2.06 -16.13 -2.61
CA SER A 29 -1.93 -16.78 -3.91
C SER A 29 -3.28 -17.31 -4.41
N MET A 30 -4.09 -17.92 -3.54
CA MET A 30 -5.46 -18.31 -3.89
C MET A 30 -6.30 -17.11 -4.30
N PHE A 31 -6.26 -16.03 -3.51
CA PHE A 31 -6.96 -14.78 -3.82
C PHE A 31 -6.56 -14.20 -5.19
N ARG A 32 -5.24 -14.12 -5.44
CA ARG A 32 -4.64 -13.67 -6.69
C ARG A 32 -5.08 -14.52 -7.88
N TRP A 33 -5.10 -15.84 -7.73
CA TRP A 33 -5.53 -16.78 -8.77
C TRP A 33 -7.03 -16.66 -9.05
N SER A 34 -7.87 -16.61 -8.01
CA SER A 34 -9.33 -16.49 -8.15
C SER A 34 -9.75 -15.21 -8.87
N ILE A 35 -9.10 -14.07 -8.57
CA ILE A 35 -9.34 -12.82 -9.30
C ILE A 35 -8.97 -12.96 -10.78
N ALA A 36 -7.85 -13.61 -11.08
CA ALA A 36 -7.41 -13.78 -12.47
C ALA A 36 -8.37 -14.67 -13.28
N GLN A 37 -8.90 -15.74 -12.69
CA GLN A 37 -9.91 -16.58 -13.36
C GLN A 37 -11.24 -15.86 -13.51
N SER A 38 -11.69 -15.16 -12.46
CA SER A 38 -12.92 -14.37 -12.51
C SER A 38 -12.86 -13.30 -13.61
N LEU A 39 -11.73 -12.59 -13.73
CA LEU A 39 -11.53 -11.60 -14.79
C LEU A 39 -11.66 -12.21 -16.19
N LYS A 40 -11.05 -13.38 -16.43
CA LYS A 40 -11.16 -14.07 -17.73
C LYS A 40 -12.61 -14.46 -18.04
N ILE A 41 -13.35 -14.95 -17.05
CA ILE A 41 -14.77 -15.29 -17.20
C ILE A 41 -15.57 -14.04 -17.57
N PHE A 42 -15.39 -12.94 -16.84
CA PHE A 42 -16.11 -11.69 -17.13
C PHE A 42 -15.74 -11.10 -18.49
N GLN A 43 -14.47 -11.14 -18.90
CA GLN A 43 -14.05 -10.76 -20.26
C GLN A 43 -14.80 -11.57 -21.33
N GLY A 44 -14.92 -12.89 -21.15
CA GLY A 44 -15.71 -13.74 -22.05
C GLY A 44 -17.20 -13.37 -22.06
N LEU A 45 -17.79 -13.12 -20.89
CA LEU A 45 -19.19 -12.70 -20.76
C LEU A 45 -19.45 -11.34 -21.43
N TYR A 46 -18.56 -10.36 -21.27
CA TYR A 46 -18.70 -9.06 -21.93
C TYR A 46 -18.66 -9.18 -23.45
N VAL A 47 -17.79 -10.05 -23.99
CA VAL A 47 -17.73 -10.31 -25.44
C VAL A 47 -19.01 -10.99 -25.93
N ALA A 48 -19.50 -12.01 -25.21
CA ALA A 48 -20.73 -12.71 -25.55
C ALA A 48 -21.99 -11.81 -25.44
N ALA A 49 -21.99 -10.85 -24.51
CA ALA A 49 -23.09 -9.91 -24.31
C ALA A 49 -23.28 -8.93 -25.48
N ARG A 50 -22.26 -8.74 -26.33
CA ARG A 50 -22.32 -7.82 -27.49
C ARG A 50 -23.42 -8.19 -28.48
N THR A 51 -23.68 -9.48 -28.65
CA THR A 51 -24.62 -10.01 -29.65
C THR A 51 -25.87 -10.64 -29.03
N ASN A 52 -25.90 -10.81 -27.71
CA ASN A 52 -27.00 -11.48 -27.00
C ASN A 52 -27.60 -10.58 -25.90
N VAL A 53 -28.77 -10.02 -26.18
CA VAL A 53 -29.50 -9.12 -25.26
C VAL A 53 -29.91 -9.82 -23.98
N LEU A 54 -30.28 -11.11 -24.03
CA LEU A 54 -30.65 -11.87 -22.83
C LEU A 54 -29.43 -12.03 -21.89
N LEU A 55 -28.25 -12.25 -22.47
CA LEU A 55 -27.00 -12.32 -21.71
C LEU A 55 -26.62 -10.95 -21.13
N LEU A 56 -26.85 -9.85 -21.86
CA LEU A 56 -26.66 -8.49 -21.35
C LEU A 56 -27.58 -8.22 -20.15
N ILE A 57 -28.87 -8.56 -20.22
CA ILE A 57 -29.80 -8.42 -19.09
C ILE A 57 -29.34 -9.28 -17.92
N GLY A 58 -28.97 -10.54 -18.18
CA GLY A 58 -28.44 -11.45 -17.16
C GLY A 58 -27.18 -10.90 -16.48
N LEU A 59 -26.28 -10.27 -17.25
CA LEU A 59 -25.07 -9.64 -16.75
C LEU A 59 -25.38 -8.41 -15.88
N VAL A 60 -26.33 -7.56 -16.28
CA VAL A 60 -26.79 -6.43 -15.46
C VAL A 60 -27.35 -6.92 -14.13
N VAL A 61 -28.22 -7.93 -14.16
CA VAL A 61 -28.79 -8.54 -12.94
C VAL A 61 -27.68 -9.14 -12.06
N ALA A 62 -26.73 -9.86 -12.66
CA ALA A 62 -25.59 -10.42 -11.93
C ALA A 62 -24.75 -9.32 -11.24
N MET A 63 -24.48 -8.19 -11.91
CA MET A 63 -23.75 -7.06 -11.33
C MET A 63 -24.51 -6.42 -10.16
N ILE A 64 -25.84 -6.32 -10.24
CA ILE A 64 -26.67 -5.82 -9.14
C ILE A 64 -26.59 -6.78 -7.95
N ILE A 65 -26.70 -8.09 -8.18
CA ILE A 65 -26.59 -9.11 -7.12
C ILE A 65 -25.22 -9.02 -6.44
N VAL A 66 -24.14 -8.91 -7.23
CA VAL A 66 -22.78 -8.71 -6.70
C VAL A 66 -22.70 -7.44 -5.86
N ALA A 67 -23.25 -6.32 -6.34
CA ALA A 67 -23.22 -5.05 -5.61
C ALA A 67 -23.95 -5.14 -4.26
N VAL A 68 -25.14 -5.76 -4.23
CA VAL A 68 -25.92 -5.95 -3.01
C VAL A 68 -25.20 -6.91 -2.05
N PHE A 69 -24.63 -8.00 -2.56
CA PHE A 69 -23.90 -8.96 -1.76
C PHE A 69 -22.67 -8.33 -1.10
N VAL A 70 -21.83 -7.62 -1.87
CA VAL A 70 -20.68 -6.89 -1.31
C VAL A 70 -21.14 -5.80 -0.34
N GLY A 71 -22.25 -5.13 -0.64
CA GLY A 71 -22.82 -4.14 0.25
C GLY A 71 -23.26 -4.71 1.59
N TYR A 72 -23.79 -5.93 1.62
CA TYR A 72 -24.08 -6.63 2.87
C TYR A 72 -22.80 -6.97 3.66
N LEU A 73 -21.73 -7.40 2.98
CA LEU A 73 -20.43 -7.63 3.63
C LEU A 73 -19.87 -6.35 4.24
N LEU A 74 -19.92 -5.24 3.50
CA LEU A 74 -19.47 -3.90 3.95
C LEU A 74 -20.30 -3.38 5.12
N LYS A 75 -21.62 -3.62 5.11
CA LYS A 75 -22.49 -3.26 6.24
C LYS A 75 -22.12 -4.05 7.50
N GLY A 76 -21.80 -5.34 7.35
CA GLY A 76 -21.46 -6.22 8.46
C GLY A 76 -20.01 -6.09 8.96
N GLU A 77 -19.07 -5.61 8.14
CA GLU A 77 -17.70 -5.27 8.55
C GLU A 77 -17.20 -4.09 7.69
N PRO A 78 -17.41 -2.84 8.13
CA PRO A 78 -17.04 -1.65 7.35
C PRO A 78 -15.54 -1.55 7.02
N ASN A 79 -14.69 -2.17 7.84
CA ASN A 79 -13.24 -2.09 7.71
C ASN A 79 -12.68 -2.93 6.53
N ILE A 80 -13.52 -3.69 5.82
CA ILE A 80 -13.12 -4.31 4.54
C ILE A 80 -13.18 -3.33 3.35
N SER A 81 -13.68 -2.11 3.56
CA SER A 81 -13.81 -1.11 2.49
C SER A 81 -12.48 -0.63 1.93
N GLY A 82 -12.45 -0.40 0.61
CA GLY A 82 -11.29 0.17 -0.08
C GLY A 82 -10.04 -0.69 0.04
N SER A 83 -8.88 -0.03 0.21
CA SER A 83 -7.57 -0.69 0.15
C SER A 83 -7.39 -1.69 1.29
N GLY A 84 -7.57 -1.28 2.54
CA GLY A 84 -7.19 -2.05 3.72
C GLY A 84 -5.88 -1.58 4.36
N ILE A 85 -5.01 -0.92 3.59
CA ILE A 85 -3.74 -0.33 4.09
C ILE A 85 -3.98 0.70 5.21
N PRO A 86 -4.88 1.69 5.05
CA PRO A 86 -5.15 2.67 6.13
C PRO A 86 -5.61 2.02 7.44
N GLN A 87 -6.39 0.93 7.34
CA GLN A 87 -6.87 0.19 8.51
C GLN A 87 -5.75 -0.59 9.19
N VAL A 88 -4.84 -1.20 8.42
CA VAL A 88 -3.65 -1.89 8.95
C VAL A 88 -2.71 -0.88 9.62
N GLU A 89 -2.50 0.28 9.00
CA GLU A 89 -1.68 1.36 9.54
C GLU A 89 -2.26 1.91 10.84
N ALA A 90 -3.58 2.15 10.90
CA ALA A 90 -4.27 2.53 12.14
C ALA A 90 -4.19 1.43 13.21
N GLN A 91 -4.26 0.16 12.84
CA GLN A 91 -4.11 -0.96 13.77
C GLN A 91 -2.70 -1.04 14.36
N LEU A 92 -1.65 -0.88 13.53
CA LEU A 92 -0.25 -0.82 13.99
C LEU A 92 0.05 0.46 14.78
N GLY A 93 -0.65 1.55 14.46
CA GLY A 93 -0.71 2.79 15.24
C GLY A 93 -1.37 2.63 16.63
N GLY A 94 -2.07 1.53 16.88
CA GLY A 94 -2.84 1.32 18.11
C GLY A 94 -4.08 2.21 18.19
N GLU A 95 -4.53 2.76 17.06
CA GLU A 95 -5.70 3.63 16.95
C GLU A 95 -7.00 2.83 16.79
N MET A 96 -6.89 1.57 16.35
CA MET A 96 -8.03 0.67 16.21
C MET A 96 -7.65 -0.81 16.39
N HIS A 97 -8.65 -1.66 16.56
CA HIS A 97 -8.48 -3.12 16.55
C HIS A 97 -9.47 -3.76 15.60
N LEU A 98 -8.96 -4.65 14.75
CA LEU A 98 -9.73 -5.34 13.75
C LEU A 98 -10.11 -6.75 14.23
N LYS A 99 -11.25 -7.25 13.76
CA LYS A 99 -11.67 -8.65 13.99
C LYS A 99 -11.08 -9.52 12.89
N TRP A 100 -9.88 -10.06 13.12
CA TRP A 100 -9.08 -10.71 12.09
C TRP A 100 -9.87 -11.72 11.24
N TRP A 101 -10.66 -12.60 11.86
CA TRP A 101 -11.44 -13.60 11.12
C TRP A 101 -12.50 -12.96 10.23
N SER A 102 -13.24 -11.96 10.76
CA SER A 102 -14.26 -11.27 9.98
C SER A 102 -13.66 -10.51 8.80
N ILE A 103 -12.51 -9.87 9.00
CA ILE A 103 -11.76 -9.21 7.92
C ILE A 103 -11.30 -10.24 6.89
N LEU A 104 -10.69 -11.33 7.32
CA LEU A 104 -10.06 -12.32 6.46
C LEU A 104 -11.05 -12.85 5.41
N TRP A 105 -12.16 -13.48 5.84
CA TRP A 105 -13.07 -14.11 4.88
C TRP A 105 -13.90 -13.10 4.09
N LYS A 106 -14.35 -11.98 4.72
CA LYS A 106 -15.16 -10.98 4.02
C LYS A 106 -14.35 -10.19 3.00
N LYS A 107 -13.09 -9.86 3.32
CA LYS A 107 -12.18 -9.17 2.39
C LYS A 107 -11.76 -10.10 1.25
N PHE A 108 -11.53 -11.37 1.54
CA PHE A 108 -11.20 -12.37 0.52
C PHE A 108 -12.34 -12.53 -0.49
N VAL A 109 -13.56 -12.82 -0.02
CA VAL A 109 -14.71 -13.01 -0.90
C VAL A 109 -15.10 -11.69 -1.56
N GLY A 110 -15.23 -10.61 -0.79
CA GLY A 110 -15.61 -9.28 -1.27
C GLY A 110 -14.63 -8.73 -2.31
N GLY A 111 -13.33 -8.96 -2.12
CA GLY A 111 -12.30 -8.57 -3.10
C GLY A 111 -12.39 -9.35 -4.41
N ILE A 112 -12.63 -10.66 -4.36
CA ILE A 112 -12.78 -11.48 -5.58
C ILE A 112 -13.97 -11.00 -6.39
N VAL A 113 -15.14 -10.82 -5.78
CA VAL A 113 -16.35 -10.43 -6.50
C VAL A 113 -16.36 -8.93 -6.89
N SER A 114 -15.56 -8.09 -6.25
CA SER A 114 -15.44 -6.67 -6.62
C SER A 114 -14.42 -6.45 -7.75
N ILE A 115 -13.26 -7.11 -7.67
CA ILE A 115 -12.18 -6.94 -8.65
C ILE A 115 -12.39 -7.83 -9.87
N GLY A 116 -12.94 -9.04 -9.67
CA GLY A 116 -13.20 -10.04 -10.70
C GLY A 116 -13.98 -9.52 -11.92
N PRO A 117 -15.08 -8.77 -11.76
CA PRO A 117 -15.79 -8.10 -12.85
C PRO A 117 -14.96 -7.18 -13.76
N GLY A 118 -13.73 -6.85 -13.39
CA GLY A 118 -12.85 -5.99 -14.18
C GLY A 118 -12.89 -4.52 -13.74
N LEU A 119 -13.33 -4.23 -12.52
CA LEU A 119 -13.17 -2.89 -11.95
C LEU A 119 -11.70 -2.49 -11.89
N PHE A 120 -11.42 -1.18 -11.94
CA PHE A 120 -10.05 -0.67 -12.01
C PHE A 120 -9.48 -0.54 -10.60
N LEU A 121 -9.46 -1.68 -9.92
CA LEU A 121 -9.02 -1.87 -8.56
C LEU A 121 -7.85 -2.86 -8.56
N GLY A 122 -6.90 -2.60 -7.68
CA GLY A 122 -5.78 -3.48 -7.38
C GLY A 122 -6.14 -4.55 -6.35
N ARG A 123 -5.49 -5.70 -6.41
CA ARG A 123 -5.64 -6.76 -5.40
C ARG A 123 -4.74 -6.56 -4.18
N GLU A 124 -3.80 -5.63 -4.25
CA GLU A 124 -2.65 -5.57 -3.36
C GLU A 124 -2.97 -4.99 -2.00
N GLY A 125 -3.80 -3.95 -1.94
CA GLY A 125 -4.37 -3.47 -0.69
C GLY A 125 -5.09 -4.60 0.07
N PRO A 126 -6.05 -5.30 -0.57
CA PRO A 126 -6.67 -6.48 0.02
C PRO A 126 -5.66 -7.54 0.45
N SER A 127 -4.64 -7.86 -0.36
CA SER A 127 -3.60 -8.82 0.01
C SER A 127 -2.82 -8.43 1.27
N ILE A 128 -2.45 -7.15 1.42
CA ILE A 128 -1.80 -6.63 2.63
C ILE A 128 -2.71 -6.79 3.84
N GLN A 129 -4.00 -6.45 3.71
CA GLN A 129 -4.95 -6.58 4.82
C GLN A 129 -5.26 -8.03 5.18
N LEU A 130 -5.35 -8.93 4.19
CA LEU A 130 -5.49 -10.38 4.40
C LEU A 130 -4.29 -10.94 5.14
N GLY A 131 -3.07 -10.61 4.70
CA GLY A 131 -1.84 -11.02 5.38
C GLY A 131 -1.76 -10.48 6.80
N SER A 132 -2.12 -9.21 7.02
CA SER A 132 -2.20 -8.59 8.35
C SER A 132 -3.19 -9.29 9.28
N ALA A 133 -4.36 -9.69 8.76
CA ALA A 133 -5.35 -10.47 9.52
C ALA A 133 -4.82 -11.87 9.88
N ILE A 134 -4.06 -12.50 8.99
CA ILE A 134 -3.38 -13.78 9.28
C ILE A 134 -2.32 -13.58 10.37
N GLY A 135 -1.52 -12.52 10.28
CA GLY A 135 -0.56 -12.13 11.32
C GLY A 135 -1.22 -11.95 12.69
N GLN A 136 -2.36 -11.26 12.73
CA GLN A 136 -3.16 -11.11 13.95
C GLN A 136 -3.67 -12.47 14.46
N GLY A 137 -4.22 -13.32 13.59
CA GLY A 137 -4.74 -14.63 13.97
C GLY A 137 -3.67 -15.60 14.48
N VAL A 138 -2.46 -15.56 13.91
CA VAL A 138 -1.31 -16.32 14.43
C VAL A 138 -0.89 -15.80 15.79
N GLY A 139 -0.81 -14.48 15.99
CA GLY A 139 -0.53 -13.89 17.29
C GLY A 139 -1.57 -14.27 18.36
N ASP A 140 -2.85 -14.34 17.98
CA ASP A 140 -3.91 -14.83 18.86
C ASP A 140 -3.70 -16.30 19.26
N LEU A 141 -3.21 -17.14 18.35
CA LEU A 141 -2.93 -18.57 18.60
C LEU A 141 -1.66 -18.80 19.43
N THR A 142 -0.63 -17.97 19.25
CA THR A 142 0.65 -18.07 19.99
C THR A 142 0.64 -17.32 21.33
N HIS A 143 -0.50 -16.77 21.74
CA HIS A 143 -0.67 -15.94 22.94
C HIS A 143 0.14 -14.63 22.90
N ASP A 144 0.50 -14.15 21.71
CA ASP A 144 1.10 -12.85 21.43
C ASP A 144 0.03 -11.85 20.98
N ASN A 145 -1.10 -11.83 21.67
CA ASN A 145 -2.32 -11.14 21.29
C ASN A 145 -2.39 -9.67 21.74
N VAL A 146 -1.33 -9.15 22.38
CA VAL A 146 -1.26 -7.76 22.86
C VAL A 146 0.14 -7.18 22.70
N GLY A 147 0.21 -5.88 22.44
CA GLY A 147 1.45 -5.10 22.53
C GLY A 147 2.37 -5.22 21.31
N VAL A 148 3.68 -5.29 21.55
CA VAL A 148 4.70 -5.23 20.49
C VAL A 148 4.68 -6.51 19.63
N ASN A 149 4.57 -7.69 20.23
CA ASN A 149 4.63 -8.97 19.51
C ASN A 149 3.50 -9.10 18.48
N GLN A 150 2.25 -8.78 18.87
CA GLN A 150 1.12 -8.80 17.93
C GLN A 150 1.35 -7.87 16.74
N ARG A 151 1.85 -6.64 16.99
CA ARG A 151 2.14 -5.68 15.92
C ARG A 151 3.25 -6.15 15.00
N VAL A 152 4.28 -6.81 15.53
CA VAL A 152 5.34 -7.42 14.72
C VAL A 152 4.76 -8.50 13.80
N LEU A 153 3.85 -9.34 14.28
CA LEU A 153 3.20 -10.38 13.46
C LEU A 153 2.22 -9.80 12.44
N ILE A 154 1.44 -8.77 12.80
CA ILE A 154 0.57 -8.03 11.87
C ILE A 154 1.42 -7.38 10.76
N ALA A 155 2.52 -6.72 11.12
CA ALA A 155 3.47 -6.12 10.18
C ALA A 155 4.16 -7.18 9.30
N SER A 156 4.46 -8.35 9.86
CA SER A 156 5.00 -9.49 9.09
C SER A 156 3.97 -10.00 8.08
N GLY A 157 2.70 -10.11 8.49
CA GLY A 157 1.58 -10.43 7.61
C GLY A 157 1.36 -9.42 6.50
N ALA A 158 1.45 -8.12 6.79
CA ALA A 158 1.39 -7.05 5.79
C ALA A 158 2.47 -7.22 4.71
N ALA A 159 3.72 -7.46 5.13
CA ALA A 159 4.86 -7.69 4.22
C ALA A 159 4.66 -8.95 3.37
N ALA A 160 4.24 -10.06 4.00
CA ALA A 160 3.91 -11.30 3.32
C ALA A 160 2.80 -11.14 2.28
N GLY A 161 1.76 -10.36 2.61
CA GLY A 161 0.65 -10.07 1.71
C GLY A 161 1.09 -9.32 0.45
N LEU A 162 1.93 -8.28 0.60
CA LEU A 162 2.49 -7.57 -0.54
C LEU A 162 3.43 -8.46 -1.37
N ALA A 163 4.30 -9.22 -0.69
CA ALA A 163 5.25 -10.13 -1.33
C ALA A 163 4.54 -11.18 -2.19
N ALA A 164 3.49 -11.83 -1.69
CA ALA A 164 2.73 -12.82 -2.47
C ALA A 164 1.92 -12.19 -3.62
N ALA A 165 1.47 -10.93 -3.47
CA ALA A 165 0.71 -10.23 -4.50
C ALA A 165 1.55 -9.89 -5.75
N PHE A 166 2.82 -9.55 -5.54
CA PHE A 166 3.75 -9.07 -6.58
C PHE A 166 4.98 -9.94 -6.81
N SER A 167 5.14 -11.01 -6.05
CA SER A 167 6.37 -11.81 -6.02
C SER A 167 7.61 -10.96 -5.69
N ALA A 168 7.46 -10.02 -4.75
CA ALA A 168 8.44 -8.96 -4.43
C ALA A 168 8.71 -8.90 -2.91
N PRO A 169 9.54 -9.80 -2.36
CA PRO A 169 9.74 -9.92 -0.92
C PRO A 169 10.48 -8.73 -0.29
N ILE A 170 11.47 -8.13 -0.97
CA ILE A 170 12.25 -7.02 -0.41
C ILE A 170 11.36 -5.77 -0.35
N ALA A 171 10.60 -5.52 -1.41
CA ALA A 171 9.61 -4.46 -1.46
C ALA A 171 8.51 -4.67 -0.41
N GLY A 172 8.09 -5.91 -0.18
CA GLY A 172 7.19 -6.32 0.92
C GLY A 172 7.66 -5.79 2.28
N ALA A 173 8.91 -6.06 2.63
CA ALA A 173 9.50 -5.63 3.89
C ALA A 173 9.71 -4.10 3.95
N MET A 174 10.20 -3.50 2.86
CA MET A 174 10.42 -2.04 2.78
C MET A 174 9.12 -1.25 2.89
N PHE A 175 8.05 -1.72 2.24
CA PHE A 175 6.72 -1.09 2.32
C PHE A 175 6.25 -0.99 3.77
N VAL A 176 6.45 -2.05 4.55
CA VAL A 176 6.05 -2.05 5.95
C VAL A 176 6.86 -1.04 6.76
N LEU A 177 8.17 -0.90 6.52
CA LEU A 177 8.98 0.07 7.24
C LEU A 177 8.69 1.53 6.85
N GLU A 178 8.54 1.79 5.55
CA GLU A 178 8.41 3.13 5.00
C GLU A 178 6.97 3.66 5.07
N GLU A 179 5.98 2.83 4.72
CA GLU A 179 4.59 3.28 4.49
C GLU A 179 3.58 2.78 5.55
N VAL A 180 3.83 1.68 6.27
CA VAL A 180 2.81 1.09 7.17
C VAL A 180 3.15 1.27 8.66
N TYR A 181 4.42 1.08 9.03
CA TYR A 181 4.87 1.13 10.43
C TYR A 181 5.57 2.45 10.77
N HIS A 182 6.11 3.15 9.76
CA HIS A 182 6.82 4.43 9.87
C HIS A 182 7.89 4.48 10.98
N ASN A 183 8.49 3.33 11.31
CA ASN A 183 9.57 3.22 12.28
C ASN A 183 10.52 2.09 11.88
N PHE A 184 11.81 2.40 11.75
CA PHE A 184 12.84 1.44 11.39
C PHE A 184 13.26 0.62 12.62
N SER A 185 12.43 -0.35 13.00
CA SER A 185 12.77 -1.34 14.02
C SER A 185 13.48 -2.54 13.39
N PRO A 186 14.71 -2.89 13.81
CA PRO A 186 15.41 -4.07 13.28
C PRO A 186 14.62 -5.38 13.47
N LEU A 187 13.84 -5.48 14.56
CA LEU A 187 12.99 -6.63 14.81
C LEU A 187 11.91 -6.75 13.73
N VAL A 188 11.16 -5.67 13.49
CA VAL A 188 10.11 -5.62 12.47
C VAL A 188 10.70 -5.92 11.09
N TRP A 189 11.87 -5.36 10.77
CA TRP A 189 12.54 -5.63 9.50
C TRP A 189 12.83 -7.11 9.29
N VAL A 190 13.49 -7.76 10.24
CA VAL A 190 13.93 -9.17 10.11
C VAL A 190 12.72 -10.11 10.05
N THR A 191 11.71 -9.91 10.91
CA THR A 191 10.51 -10.76 10.91
C THR A 191 9.66 -10.55 9.65
N SER A 192 9.49 -9.29 9.21
CA SER A 192 8.77 -8.98 7.98
C SER A 192 9.47 -9.52 6.75
N LEU A 193 10.80 -9.43 6.68
CA LEU A 193 11.57 -10.01 5.57
C LEU A 193 11.47 -11.54 5.56
N ALA A 194 11.60 -12.20 6.70
CA ALA A 194 11.44 -13.65 6.80
C ALA A 194 10.04 -14.08 6.32
N SER A 195 9.00 -13.39 6.79
CA SER A 195 7.61 -13.61 6.37
C SER A 195 7.39 -13.38 4.88
N ALA A 196 7.92 -12.28 4.35
CA ALA A 196 7.83 -11.92 2.94
C ALA A 196 8.52 -12.94 2.02
N VAL A 197 9.71 -13.41 2.41
CA VAL A 197 10.45 -14.45 1.67
C VAL A 197 9.65 -15.76 1.68
N SER A 198 9.14 -16.20 2.83
CA SER A 198 8.33 -17.42 2.92
C SER A 198 7.06 -17.33 2.08
N ALA A 199 6.36 -16.19 2.10
CA ALA A 199 5.18 -15.97 1.27
C ALA A 199 5.52 -15.95 -0.22
N ASN A 200 6.66 -15.36 -0.59
CA ASN A 200 7.13 -15.34 -1.97
C ASN A 200 7.47 -16.74 -2.47
N VAL A 201 8.10 -17.60 -1.66
CA VAL A 201 8.36 -19.00 -2.05
C VAL A 201 7.05 -19.69 -2.45
N VAL A 202 5.98 -19.55 -1.66
CA VAL A 202 4.66 -20.10 -2.00
C VAL A 202 4.15 -19.51 -3.32
N ALA A 203 4.24 -18.19 -3.49
CA ALA A 203 3.80 -17.53 -4.72
C ALA A 203 4.59 -18.01 -5.97
N LEU A 204 5.90 -18.27 -5.84
CA LEU A 204 6.73 -18.78 -6.94
C LEU A 204 6.36 -20.22 -7.33
N TYR A 205 5.96 -21.08 -6.38
CA TYR A 205 5.42 -22.40 -6.71
C TYR A 205 4.10 -22.33 -7.48
N VAL A 206 3.26 -21.33 -7.20
CA VAL A 206 1.94 -21.18 -7.84
C VAL A 206 2.03 -20.46 -9.20
N PHE A 207 2.85 -19.41 -9.32
CA PHE A 207 2.89 -18.53 -10.50
C PHE A 207 4.17 -18.67 -11.34
N GLY A 208 5.16 -19.42 -10.87
CA GLY A 208 6.45 -19.60 -11.52
C GLY A 208 7.45 -18.48 -11.20
N LEU A 209 8.64 -18.60 -11.79
CA LEU A 209 9.80 -17.73 -11.54
C LEU A 209 9.83 -16.44 -12.38
N GLN A 210 8.83 -16.22 -13.24
CA GLN A 210 8.82 -15.05 -14.12
C GLN A 210 8.37 -13.80 -13.36
N PRO A 211 9.05 -12.65 -13.57
CA PRO A 211 8.63 -11.39 -12.96
C PRO A 211 7.20 -10.99 -13.35
N VAL A 212 6.48 -10.37 -12.40
CA VAL A 212 5.06 -10.04 -12.55
C VAL A 212 4.80 -8.98 -13.62
N LEU A 213 5.75 -8.09 -13.88
CA LEU A 213 5.73 -7.06 -14.92
C LEU A 213 6.96 -7.21 -15.82
N ARG A 214 7.01 -8.30 -16.59
CA ARG A 214 8.08 -8.51 -17.59
C ARG A 214 7.91 -7.56 -18.78
N VAL A 215 8.30 -6.31 -18.59
CA VAL A 215 8.39 -5.32 -19.66
C VAL A 215 9.73 -5.53 -20.38
N PRO A 216 9.73 -5.89 -21.68
CA PRO A 216 10.97 -6.10 -22.41
C PRO A 216 11.67 -4.75 -22.60
N TYR A 217 12.95 -4.67 -22.21
CA TYR A 217 13.83 -3.55 -22.53
C TYR A 217 15.13 -4.10 -23.09
N GLN A 218 15.69 -3.43 -24.09
CA GLN A 218 16.93 -3.88 -24.75
C GLN A 218 18.14 -3.04 -24.35
N TYR A 219 17.93 -1.75 -24.08
CA TYR A 219 19.00 -0.79 -23.84
C TYR A 219 18.85 -0.13 -22.47
N SER A 220 19.99 0.18 -21.85
CA SER A 220 20.01 1.03 -20.64
C SER A 220 19.98 2.49 -21.09
N LEU A 221 19.19 3.33 -20.43
CA LEU A 221 19.08 4.76 -20.77
C LEU A 221 20.45 5.45 -20.55
N PRO A 222 21.08 6.01 -21.60
CA PRO A 222 22.32 6.77 -21.47
C PRO A 222 22.15 8.01 -20.59
N ILE A 223 23.22 8.39 -19.88
CA ILE A 223 23.24 9.57 -18.98
C ILE A 223 22.86 10.86 -19.72
N LYS A 224 23.21 10.99 -21.01
CA LYS A 224 22.82 12.16 -21.83
C LYS A 224 21.31 12.42 -21.90
N TYR A 225 20.48 11.42 -21.64
CA TYR A 225 19.01 11.54 -21.62
C TYR A 225 18.44 11.68 -20.21
N TYR A 226 19.26 11.78 -19.16
CA TYR A 226 18.74 11.87 -17.77
C TYR A 226 17.95 13.15 -17.50
N TRP A 227 18.16 14.21 -18.27
CA TRP A 227 17.32 15.41 -18.17
C TRP A 227 15.83 15.12 -18.47
N HIS A 228 15.53 14.11 -19.30
CA HIS A 228 14.15 13.66 -19.51
C HIS A 228 13.51 13.11 -18.23
N LEU A 229 14.29 12.52 -17.32
CA LEU A 229 13.80 12.01 -16.04
C LEU A 229 13.34 13.14 -15.12
N ILE A 230 13.99 14.29 -15.20
CA ILE A 230 13.62 15.49 -14.44
C ILE A 230 12.29 16.03 -14.97
N VAL A 231 12.19 16.23 -16.29
CA VAL A 231 10.96 16.72 -16.93
C VAL A 231 9.80 15.77 -16.68
N LEU A 232 10.00 14.47 -16.88
CA LEU A 232 8.98 13.46 -16.61
C LEU A 232 8.62 13.40 -15.12
N GLY A 233 9.60 13.52 -14.22
CA GLY A 233 9.36 13.61 -12.78
C GLY A 233 8.45 14.78 -12.41
N ILE A 234 8.65 15.96 -13.02
CA ILE A 234 7.77 17.12 -12.83
C ILE A 234 6.34 16.81 -13.29
N ILE A 235 6.19 16.24 -14.49
CA ILE A 235 4.87 15.84 -15.02
C ILE A 235 4.19 14.86 -14.07
N LEU A 236 4.91 13.82 -13.63
CA LEU A 236 4.39 12.81 -12.72
C LEU A 236 4.00 13.39 -11.37
N GLY A 237 4.77 14.34 -10.82
CA GLY A 237 4.43 15.00 -9.57
C GLY A 237 3.16 15.85 -9.67
N ILE A 238 3.00 16.61 -10.76
CA ILE A 238 1.76 17.40 -11.00
C ILE A 238 0.56 16.46 -11.16
N MET A 239 0.69 15.41 -11.97
CA MET A 239 -0.37 14.42 -12.16
C MET A 239 -0.66 13.63 -10.86
N GLY A 240 0.36 13.38 -10.04
CA GLY A 240 0.22 12.73 -8.75
C GLY A 240 -0.57 13.57 -7.76
N ARG A 241 -0.32 14.89 -7.72
CA ARG A 241 -1.12 15.82 -6.93
C ARG A 241 -2.58 15.86 -7.40
N LEU A 242 -2.80 15.89 -8.72
CA LEU A 242 -4.14 15.80 -9.29
C LEU A 242 -4.85 14.51 -8.87
N TYR A 243 -4.16 13.38 -8.91
CA TYR A 243 -4.68 12.08 -8.45
C TYR A 243 -5.12 12.13 -6.98
N GLN A 244 -4.28 12.65 -6.09
CA GLN A 244 -4.60 12.76 -4.66
C GLN A 244 -5.87 13.61 -4.42
N ILE A 245 -5.95 14.79 -5.05
CA ILE A 245 -7.09 15.70 -4.89
C ILE A 245 -8.38 15.04 -5.35
N VAL A 246 -8.38 14.46 -6.55
CA VAL A 246 -9.58 13.83 -7.12
C VAL A 246 -10.02 12.64 -6.29
N LEU A 247 -9.09 11.75 -5.91
CA LEU A 247 -9.39 10.57 -5.11
C LEU A 247 -10.02 10.96 -3.76
N LEU A 248 -9.43 11.94 -3.08
CA LEU A 248 -9.92 12.42 -1.78
C LEU A 248 -11.24 13.19 -1.90
N TRP A 249 -11.62 13.67 -3.07
CA TRP A 249 -12.92 14.32 -3.29
C TRP A 249 -14.06 13.33 -3.61
N MET A 250 -13.72 12.10 -4.01
CA MET A 250 -14.72 11.08 -4.39
C MET A 250 -15.80 10.81 -3.34
N PRO A 251 -15.51 10.69 -2.03
CA PRO A 251 -16.56 10.49 -1.02
C PRO A 251 -17.61 11.62 -1.03
N SER A 252 -17.20 12.87 -1.27
CA SER A 252 -18.12 14.01 -1.37
C SER A 252 -19.02 13.91 -2.61
N LEU A 253 -18.50 13.37 -3.71
CA LEU A 253 -19.29 13.12 -4.92
C LEU A 253 -20.31 11.99 -4.68
N TYR A 254 -19.88 10.90 -4.07
CA TYR A 254 -20.75 9.77 -3.73
C TYR A 254 -21.83 10.14 -2.72
N ASN A 255 -21.56 11.03 -1.78
CA ASN A 255 -22.55 11.54 -0.82
C ASN A 255 -23.68 12.36 -1.47
N LYS A 256 -23.49 12.84 -2.72
CA LYS A 256 -24.57 13.47 -3.51
C LYS A 256 -25.54 12.44 -4.08
N THR A 257 -25.14 11.16 -4.15
CA THR A 257 -26.05 10.09 -4.55
C THR A 257 -27.02 9.82 -3.40
N ARG A 258 -28.31 9.66 -3.68
CA ARG A 258 -29.34 9.30 -2.67
C ARG A 258 -29.18 7.86 -2.14
N LEU A 259 -28.11 7.16 -2.53
CA LEU A 259 -27.86 5.77 -2.19
C LEU A 259 -27.11 5.67 -0.86
N PRO A 260 -27.48 4.73 0.03
CA PRO A 260 -26.67 4.41 1.21
C PRO A 260 -25.24 4.00 0.85
N ARG A 261 -24.27 4.38 1.70
CA ARG A 261 -22.83 4.16 1.45
C ARG A 261 -22.47 2.71 1.12
N PHE A 262 -23.11 1.74 1.78
CA PHE A 262 -22.80 0.32 1.58
C PHE A 262 -23.19 -0.20 0.19
N ILE A 263 -24.07 0.47 -0.57
CA ILE A 263 -24.46 0.06 -1.93
C ILE A 263 -23.84 0.93 -3.04
N HIS A 264 -22.94 1.86 -2.72
CA HIS A 264 -22.28 2.71 -3.71
C HIS A 264 -21.53 1.92 -4.79
N GLY A 265 -21.13 0.68 -4.50
CA GLY A 265 -20.53 -0.26 -5.44
C GLY A 265 -21.38 -0.59 -6.68
N ILE A 266 -22.71 -0.36 -6.64
CA ILE A 266 -23.57 -0.58 -7.81
C ILE A 266 -23.18 0.33 -8.99
N ILE A 267 -22.71 1.55 -8.70
CA ILE A 267 -22.37 2.55 -9.72
C ILE A 267 -21.22 2.03 -10.60
N PRO A 268 -20.02 1.71 -10.08
CA PRO A 268 -18.96 1.14 -10.92
C PRO A 268 -19.36 -0.22 -11.49
N LEU A 269 -20.06 -1.10 -10.78
CA LEU A 269 -20.42 -2.42 -11.33
C LEU A 269 -21.37 -2.35 -12.54
N ILE A 270 -22.20 -1.31 -12.65
CA ILE A 270 -23.01 -1.08 -13.85
C ILE A 270 -22.19 -0.36 -14.94
N LEU A 271 -21.37 0.62 -14.58
CA LEU A 271 -20.57 1.39 -15.54
C LEU A 271 -19.49 0.54 -16.22
N ILE A 272 -19.02 -0.56 -15.61
CA ILE A 272 -18.04 -1.44 -16.25
C ILE A 272 -18.61 -2.18 -17.44
N ILE A 273 -19.92 -2.45 -17.48
CA ILE A 273 -20.55 -3.28 -18.52
C ILE A 273 -20.26 -2.74 -19.93
N PRO A 274 -20.60 -1.48 -20.28
CA PRO A 274 -20.30 -0.95 -21.61
C PRO A 274 -18.79 -0.90 -21.90
N ILE A 275 -17.96 -0.62 -20.89
CA ILE A 275 -16.50 -0.55 -21.06
C ILE A 275 -15.92 -1.94 -21.34
N GLY A 276 -16.32 -2.95 -20.58
CA GLY A 276 -15.93 -4.34 -20.77
C GLY A 276 -16.43 -4.89 -22.09
N MET A 277 -17.64 -4.49 -22.51
CA MET A 277 -18.16 -4.83 -23.82
C MET A 277 -17.35 -4.19 -24.93
N ILE A 278 -16.94 -2.92 -24.87
CA ILE A 278 -16.16 -2.29 -25.96
C ILE A 278 -14.70 -2.76 -25.95
N ALA A 279 -14.10 -2.80 -24.75
CA ALA A 279 -12.67 -2.90 -24.53
C ALA A 279 -12.30 -3.94 -23.45
N PRO A 280 -12.61 -5.24 -23.65
CA PRO A 280 -12.42 -6.28 -22.64
C PRO A 280 -10.96 -6.48 -22.24
N ASN A 281 -10.00 -6.11 -23.10
CA ASN A 281 -8.57 -6.25 -22.79
C ASN A 281 -8.02 -5.08 -21.96
N PHE A 282 -8.77 -3.97 -21.81
CA PHE A 282 -8.34 -2.77 -21.07
C PHE A 282 -8.96 -2.64 -19.67
N ILE A 283 -9.78 -3.61 -19.25
CA ILE A 283 -10.38 -3.64 -17.92
C ILE A 283 -9.50 -4.33 -16.86
N GLY A 284 -9.88 -4.20 -15.59
CA GLY A 284 -9.19 -4.80 -14.46
C GLY A 284 -8.01 -3.96 -13.93
N GLY A 285 -7.23 -4.60 -13.06
CA GLY A 285 -6.16 -3.93 -12.29
C GLY A 285 -5.06 -3.30 -13.14
N GLY A 286 -4.82 -3.79 -14.36
CA GLY A 286 -3.94 -3.14 -15.34
C GLY A 286 -2.60 -3.82 -15.60
N ASN A 287 -2.29 -4.94 -14.96
CA ASN A 287 -1.03 -5.68 -15.20
C ASN A 287 -0.84 -6.01 -16.69
N GLY A 288 -1.87 -6.59 -17.33
CA GLY A 288 -1.79 -6.94 -18.75
C GLY A 288 -1.62 -5.73 -19.69
N ILE A 289 -2.02 -4.54 -19.26
CA ILE A 289 -1.85 -3.30 -20.03
C ILE A 289 -0.39 -2.86 -19.99
N ILE A 290 0.23 -2.88 -18.80
CA ILE A 290 1.64 -2.54 -18.62
C ILE A 290 2.54 -3.45 -19.47
N ILE A 291 2.28 -4.76 -19.46
CA ILE A 291 3.10 -5.76 -20.18
C ILE A 291 2.99 -5.63 -21.71
N ASN A 292 1.87 -5.11 -22.22
CA ASN A 292 1.63 -5.00 -23.66
C ASN A 292 1.65 -3.55 -24.17
N LEU A 293 2.11 -2.60 -23.34
CA LEU A 293 2.07 -1.18 -23.66
C LEU A 293 2.95 -0.86 -24.89
N ASP A 294 4.11 -1.50 -24.98
CA ASP A 294 5.04 -1.46 -26.12
C ASP A 294 4.42 -1.99 -27.43
N LYS A 295 3.42 -2.88 -27.33
CA LYS A 295 2.73 -3.47 -28.49
C LYS A 295 1.53 -2.66 -28.96
N TYR A 296 1.01 -1.74 -28.16
CA TYR A 296 -0.13 -0.90 -28.56
C TYR A 296 0.26 0.18 -29.59
N GLY A 297 1.56 0.33 -29.86
CA GLY A 297 2.10 1.20 -30.90
C GLY A 297 2.15 2.68 -30.50
N THR A 298 2.56 3.54 -31.44
CA THR A 298 2.81 4.97 -31.21
C THR A 298 1.55 5.85 -31.30
N GLY A 299 0.36 5.24 -31.17
CA GLY A 299 -0.93 5.92 -31.28
C GLY A 299 -1.21 6.83 -30.08
N LEU A 300 -0.76 8.08 -30.13
CA LEU A 300 -0.90 9.04 -29.03
C LEU A 300 -2.36 9.22 -28.57
N LEU A 301 -3.31 9.27 -29.51
CA LEU A 301 -4.74 9.40 -29.19
C LEU A 301 -5.28 8.20 -28.40
N LEU A 302 -4.84 6.98 -28.72
CA LEU A 302 -5.22 5.77 -27.99
C LEU A 302 -4.71 5.83 -26.55
N LEU A 303 -3.45 6.22 -26.35
CA LEU A 303 -2.85 6.30 -25.02
C LEU A 303 -3.47 7.41 -24.16
N LEU A 304 -3.78 8.58 -24.75
CA LEU A 304 -4.51 9.65 -24.06
C LEU A 304 -5.92 9.20 -23.67
N GLY A 305 -6.64 8.53 -24.57
CA GLY A 305 -7.96 7.95 -24.28
C GLY A 305 -7.90 6.87 -23.20
N LEU A 306 -6.88 6.01 -23.24
CA LEU A 306 -6.65 4.97 -22.23
C LEU A 306 -6.30 5.58 -20.87
N PHE A 307 -5.45 6.62 -20.84
CA PHE A 307 -5.14 7.36 -19.62
C PHE A 307 -6.40 7.96 -19.00
N ALA A 308 -7.20 8.69 -19.79
CA ALA A 308 -8.43 9.31 -19.33
C ALA A 308 -9.43 8.27 -18.79
N LEU A 309 -9.66 7.18 -19.54
CA LEU A 309 -10.52 6.08 -19.13
C LEU A 309 -10.05 5.50 -17.79
N ARG A 310 -8.75 5.20 -17.67
CA ARG A 310 -8.21 4.58 -16.46
C ARG A 310 -8.20 5.50 -15.26
N PHE A 311 -7.84 6.76 -15.46
CA PHE A 311 -7.86 7.77 -14.41
C PHE A 311 -9.27 7.92 -13.86
N ILE A 312 -10.25 8.27 -14.71
CA ILE A 312 -11.63 8.52 -14.30
C ILE A 312 -12.26 7.27 -13.66
N TYR A 313 -12.13 6.12 -14.32
CA TYR A 313 -12.81 4.91 -13.87
C TYR A 313 -12.20 4.32 -12.58
N SER A 314 -10.89 4.48 -12.37
CA SER A 314 -10.25 4.09 -11.10
C SER A 314 -10.74 4.94 -9.93
N MET A 315 -10.98 6.24 -10.13
CA MET A 315 -11.55 7.13 -9.11
C MET A 315 -12.97 6.73 -8.74
N ILE A 316 -13.82 6.44 -9.73
CA ILE A 316 -15.19 5.93 -9.52
C ILE A 316 -15.13 4.59 -8.77
N SER A 317 -14.33 3.64 -9.25
CA SER A 317 -14.24 2.31 -8.65
C SER A 317 -13.79 2.36 -7.20
N TYR A 318 -12.71 3.09 -6.89
CA TYR A 318 -12.19 3.18 -5.52
C TYR A 318 -13.10 4.03 -4.62
N GLY A 319 -13.60 5.15 -5.15
CA GLY A 319 -14.50 6.07 -4.43
C GLY A 319 -15.78 5.41 -3.93
N SER A 320 -16.22 4.34 -4.59
CA SER A 320 -17.40 3.56 -4.17
C SER A 320 -17.22 2.78 -2.87
N GLY A 321 -15.99 2.64 -2.38
CA GLY A 321 -15.67 1.91 -1.15
C GLY A 321 -15.66 0.38 -1.31
N LEU A 322 -15.79 -0.15 -2.52
CA LEU A 322 -15.63 -1.58 -2.79
C LEU A 322 -14.25 -2.09 -2.33
N PRO A 323 -14.15 -3.34 -1.83
CA PRO A 323 -12.87 -3.95 -1.48
C PRO A 323 -11.91 -4.00 -2.68
N GLY A 324 -10.85 -3.19 -2.63
CA GLY A 324 -9.89 -3.04 -3.71
C GLY A 324 -8.86 -1.96 -3.43
N GLY A 325 -7.63 -2.17 -3.90
CA GLY A 325 -6.52 -1.26 -3.75
C GLY A 325 -6.38 -0.25 -4.90
N ILE A 326 -5.59 0.79 -4.68
CA ILE A 326 -5.17 1.76 -5.71
C ILE A 326 -3.78 1.47 -6.29
N PHE A 327 -3.06 0.50 -5.71
CA PHE A 327 -1.64 0.28 -5.94
C PHE A 327 -1.31 0.03 -7.43
N LEU A 328 -1.86 -1.04 -8.02
CA LEU A 328 -1.64 -1.35 -9.43
C LEU A 328 -2.28 -0.33 -10.41
N PRO A 329 -3.47 0.24 -10.14
CA PRO A 329 -3.98 1.37 -10.90
C PRO A 329 -3.01 2.57 -10.98
N ILE A 330 -2.35 2.94 -9.86
CA ILE A 330 -1.34 3.99 -9.83
C ILE A 330 -0.15 3.60 -10.73
N LEU A 331 0.42 2.41 -10.55
CA LEU A 331 1.53 1.96 -11.41
C LEU A 331 1.18 2.01 -12.90
N ASN A 332 -0.03 1.59 -13.26
CA ASN A 332 -0.48 1.60 -14.65
C ASN A 332 -0.66 3.02 -15.20
N LEU A 333 -1.20 3.95 -14.41
CA LEU A 333 -1.27 5.36 -14.82
C LEU A 333 0.14 5.95 -15.03
N GLY A 334 1.09 5.63 -14.16
CA GLY A 334 2.49 5.99 -14.33
C GLY A 334 3.08 5.41 -15.63
N ALA A 335 2.87 4.12 -15.89
CA ALA A 335 3.29 3.46 -17.12
C ALA A 335 2.76 4.16 -18.38
N ILE A 336 1.47 4.50 -18.41
CA ILE A 336 0.83 5.19 -19.53
C ILE A 336 1.39 6.60 -19.72
N ILE A 337 1.61 7.37 -18.64
CA ILE A 337 2.26 8.69 -18.73
C ILE A 337 3.68 8.55 -19.30
N GLY A 338 4.43 7.54 -18.87
CA GLY A 338 5.78 7.24 -19.39
C GLY A 338 5.78 6.93 -20.89
N ALA A 339 4.83 6.12 -21.37
CA ALA A 339 4.68 5.82 -22.80
C ALA A 339 4.30 7.06 -23.61
N ILE A 340 3.31 7.83 -23.15
CA ILE A 340 2.89 9.09 -23.78
C ILE A 340 4.10 10.04 -23.91
N TYR A 341 4.86 10.19 -22.83
CA TYR A 341 6.05 11.03 -22.82
C TYR A 341 7.11 10.55 -23.83
N ALA A 342 7.41 9.25 -23.85
CA ALA A 342 8.39 8.70 -24.78
C ALA A 342 8.00 8.92 -26.24
N ILE A 343 6.73 8.71 -26.59
CA ILE A 343 6.21 8.94 -27.95
C ILE A 343 6.29 10.42 -28.32
N CYS A 344 5.88 11.32 -27.44
CA CYS A 344 5.98 12.76 -27.68
C CYS A 344 7.44 13.20 -27.89
N MET A 345 8.36 12.77 -27.03
CA MET A 345 9.78 13.12 -27.16
C MET A 345 10.43 12.51 -28.40
N ASN A 346 9.96 11.33 -28.84
CA ASN A 346 10.39 10.74 -30.10
C ASN A 346 9.87 11.50 -31.32
N GLN A 347 8.61 11.94 -31.32
CA GLN A 347 8.05 12.78 -32.39
C GLN A 347 8.76 14.14 -32.51
N LEU A 348 9.24 14.67 -31.38
CA LEU A 348 10.06 15.89 -31.34
C LEU A 348 11.54 15.65 -31.73
N GLY A 349 11.95 14.40 -31.96
CA GLY A 349 13.35 14.06 -32.27
C GLY A 349 14.32 14.15 -31.08
N LEU A 350 13.81 14.24 -29.85
CA LEU A 350 14.61 14.46 -28.63
C LEU A 350 14.99 13.15 -27.92
N LEU A 351 14.19 12.09 -28.07
CA LEU A 351 14.44 10.79 -27.45
C LEU A 351 14.15 9.65 -28.45
N PRO A 352 15.10 8.73 -28.72
CA PRO A 352 14.82 7.57 -29.55
C PRO A 352 13.75 6.66 -28.94
N ILE A 353 12.80 6.19 -29.76
CA ILE A 353 11.72 5.29 -29.34
C ILE A 353 12.21 3.99 -28.68
N ALA A 354 13.45 3.58 -28.95
CA ALA A 354 14.09 2.41 -28.33
C ALA A 354 14.14 2.49 -26.78
N PHE A 355 13.96 3.67 -26.19
CA PHE A 355 13.92 3.87 -24.74
C PHE A 355 12.50 3.98 -24.16
N GLU A 356 11.45 3.72 -24.95
CA GLU A 356 10.06 3.76 -24.48
C GLU A 356 9.84 2.88 -23.24
N SER A 357 10.25 1.61 -23.30
CA SER A 357 10.16 0.68 -22.16
C SER A 357 10.87 1.20 -20.91
N ASN A 358 12.00 1.88 -21.06
CA ASN A 358 12.72 2.48 -19.93
C ASN A 358 11.86 3.57 -19.27
N LEU A 359 11.28 4.46 -20.06
CA LEU A 359 10.44 5.56 -19.59
C LEU A 359 9.16 5.05 -18.93
N ILE A 360 8.55 3.99 -19.47
CA ILE A 360 7.43 3.27 -18.85
C ILE A 360 7.85 2.75 -17.46
N ILE A 361 8.97 2.01 -17.38
CA ILE A 361 9.47 1.43 -16.13
C ILE A 361 9.73 2.51 -15.08
N PHE A 362 10.39 3.60 -15.46
CA PHE A 362 10.74 4.66 -14.53
C PHE A 362 9.50 5.44 -14.06
N ALA A 363 8.55 5.67 -14.95
CA ALA A 363 7.32 6.38 -14.62
C ALA A 363 6.40 5.60 -13.67
N MET A 364 6.39 4.27 -13.75
CA MET A 364 5.69 3.42 -12.77
C MET A 364 6.16 3.74 -11.35
N ALA A 365 7.48 3.72 -11.13
CA ALA A 365 8.06 3.98 -9.81
C ALA A 365 7.82 5.42 -9.38
N GLY A 366 8.07 6.40 -10.24
CA GLY A 366 7.92 7.80 -9.86
C GLY A 366 6.50 8.22 -9.51
N TYR A 367 5.52 7.70 -10.25
CA TYR A 367 4.11 7.99 -9.96
C TYR A 367 3.68 7.39 -8.62
N PHE A 368 4.09 6.16 -8.34
CA PHE A 368 3.83 5.53 -7.03
C PHE A 368 4.58 6.24 -5.90
N ALA A 369 5.86 6.57 -6.09
CA ALA A 369 6.70 7.28 -5.11
C ALA A 369 6.08 8.62 -4.69
N CYS A 370 5.59 9.42 -5.64
CA CYS A 370 5.05 10.74 -5.33
C CYS A 370 3.66 10.71 -4.70
N ILE A 371 2.78 9.78 -5.11
CA ILE A 371 1.43 9.64 -4.54
C ILE A 371 1.48 9.02 -3.15
N GLY A 372 2.27 7.96 -2.99
CA GLY A 372 2.46 7.26 -1.72
C GLY A 372 3.39 7.97 -0.75
N LYS A 373 4.30 8.83 -1.24
CA LYS A 373 5.43 9.36 -0.45
C LYS A 373 6.39 8.28 0.08
N ALA A 374 6.47 7.13 -0.60
CA ALA A 374 7.37 6.02 -0.30
C ALA A 374 8.35 5.72 -1.48
N PRO A 375 9.36 6.57 -1.73
CA PRO A 375 10.26 6.42 -2.85
C PRO A 375 11.10 5.14 -2.81
N PHE A 376 11.59 4.68 -1.65
CA PHE A 376 12.43 3.49 -1.60
C PHE A 376 11.64 2.24 -1.96
N THR A 377 10.44 2.09 -1.41
CA THR A 377 9.49 1.05 -1.76
C THR A 377 9.21 1.07 -3.24
N ALA A 378 8.93 2.24 -3.83
CA ALA A 378 8.65 2.36 -5.25
C ALA A 378 9.78 1.82 -6.14
N ILE A 379 11.02 2.22 -5.84
CA ILE A 379 12.22 1.82 -6.58
C ILE A 379 12.43 0.30 -6.47
N ILE A 380 12.41 -0.24 -5.25
CA ILE A 380 12.65 -1.68 -5.03
C ILE A 380 11.52 -2.52 -5.61
N LEU A 381 10.27 -2.10 -5.43
CA LEU A 381 9.12 -2.83 -5.94
C LEU A 381 9.13 -2.94 -7.46
N VAL A 382 9.34 -1.84 -8.17
CA VAL A 382 9.42 -1.87 -9.64
C VAL A 382 10.63 -2.68 -10.10
N THR A 383 11.75 -2.58 -9.41
CA THR A 383 12.95 -3.39 -9.67
C THR A 383 12.67 -4.90 -9.57
N GLU A 384 11.97 -5.35 -8.51
CA GLU A 384 11.60 -6.76 -8.33
C GLU A 384 10.51 -7.21 -9.33
N MET A 385 9.49 -6.38 -9.59
CA MET A 385 8.41 -6.74 -10.52
C MET A 385 8.88 -6.82 -11.97
N VAL A 386 9.85 -6.01 -12.37
CA VAL A 386 10.46 -6.05 -13.71
C VAL A 386 11.55 -7.12 -13.79
N GLY A 387 12.25 -7.38 -12.67
CA GLY A 387 13.32 -8.38 -12.58
C GLY A 387 14.67 -7.87 -13.06
N SER A 388 14.99 -6.57 -12.87
CA SER A 388 16.26 -5.99 -13.30
C SER A 388 16.77 -4.90 -12.36
N LEU A 389 18.02 -5.07 -11.90
CA LEU A 389 18.75 -4.08 -11.09
C LEU A 389 19.42 -2.97 -11.91
N LYS A 390 19.45 -3.06 -13.25
CA LYS A 390 20.12 -2.07 -14.12
C LYS A 390 19.48 -0.68 -14.09
N HIS A 391 18.30 -0.56 -13.48
CA HIS A 391 17.46 0.64 -13.51
C HIS A 391 17.48 1.45 -12.21
N LEU A 392 18.23 1.04 -11.19
CA LEU A 392 18.16 1.68 -9.86
C LEU A 392 18.45 3.19 -9.90
N MET A 393 19.50 3.62 -10.60
CA MET A 393 19.85 5.04 -10.70
C MET A 393 18.74 5.90 -11.35
N PRO A 394 18.27 5.60 -12.59
CA PRO A 394 17.22 6.41 -13.20
C PRO A 394 15.87 6.32 -12.46
N LEU A 395 15.55 5.17 -11.85
CA LEU A 395 14.39 5.03 -10.97
C LEU A 395 14.47 5.99 -9.78
N ALA A 396 15.64 6.08 -9.14
CA ALA A 396 15.85 6.97 -7.99
C ALA A 396 15.71 8.44 -8.37
N VAL A 397 16.39 8.88 -9.45
CA VAL A 397 16.30 10.27 -9.92
C VAL A 397 14.86 10.67 -10.20
N LEU A 398 14.15 9.88 -11.01
CA LEU A 398 12.78 10.20 -11.41
C LEU A 398 11.82 10.18 -10.20
N SER A 399 11.96 9.18 -9.31
CA SER A 399 11.12 9.07 -8.11
C SER A 399 11.31 10.22 -7.14
N LEU A 400 12.55 10.66 -6.92
CA LEU A 400 12.85 11.79 -6.05
C LEU A 400 12.34 13.11 -6.63
N VAL A 401 12.50 13.35 -7.94
CA VAL A 401 11.97 14.56 -8.57
C VAL A 401 10.44 14.60 -8.45
N ALA A 402 9.75 13.49 -8.76
CA ALA A 402 8.30 13.43 -8.64
C ALA A 402 7.82 13.63 -7.20
N TYR A 403 8.52 13.05 -6.23
CA TYR A 403 8.28 13.24 -4.80
C TYR A 403 8.39 14.71 -4.39
N ILE A 404 9.50 15.37 -4.73
CA ILE A 404 9.76 16.78 -4.39
C ILE A 404 8.66 17.68 -4.98
N VAL A 405 8.26 17.42 -6.22
CA VAL A 405 7.22 18.21 -6.90
C VAL A 405 5.88 18.09 -6.17
N VAL A 406 5.47 16.89 -5.73
CA VAL A 406 4.25 16.74 -4.92
C VAL A 406 4.38 17.45 -3.57
N ASP A 407 5.55 17.40 -2.95
CA ASP A 407 5.81 18.06 -1.68
C ASP A 407 5.69 19.59 -1.78
N LEU A 408 6.28 20.18 -2.83
CA LEU A 408 6.12 21.60 -3.17
C LEU A 408 4.67 22.00 -3.46
N LEU A 409 3.84 21.06 -3.93
CA LEU A 409 2.41 21.26 -4.16
C LEU A 409 1.55 20.95 -2.92
N ASN A 410 2.16 20.79 -1.74
CA ASN A 410 1.52 20.45 -0.47
C ASN A 410 0.68 19.16 -0.56
N GLY A 411 1.16 18.17 -1.30
CA GLY A 411 0.61 16.82 -1.26
C GLY A 411 0.99 16.11 0.03
N ALA A 412 0.11 15.24 0.54
CA ALA A 412 0.35 14.38 1.70
C ALA A 412 0.35 12.91 1.25
N PRO A 413 0.97 11.97 2.01
CA PRO A 413 0.89 10.55 1.70
C PRO A 413 -0.57 10.11 1.56
N ILE A 414 -0.91 9.43 0.47
CA ILE A 414 -2.31 9.13 0.16
C ILE A 414 -2.95 8.17 1.17
N TYR A 415 -2.19 7.20 1.69
CA TYR A 415 -2.71 6.23 2.65
C TYR A 415 -2.94 6.85 4.03
N GLU A 416 -2.03 7.72 4.48
CA GLU A 416 -2.21 8.53 5.68
C GLU A 416 -3.45 9.45 5.55
N SER A 417 -3.59 10.15 4.42
CA SER A 417 -4.76 11.02 4.15
C SER A 417 -6.10 10.24 4.14
N LEU A 418 -6.06 8.97 3.73
CA LEU A 418 -7.23 8.08 3.76
C LEU A 418 -7.48 7.53 5.17
N LYS A 419 -6.43 7.30 5.95
CA LYS A 419 -6.49 6.86 7.35
C LYS A 419 -7.12 7.93 8.24
N GLU A 420 -6.76 9.20 8.07
CA GLU A 420 -7.33 10.33 8.82
C GLU A 420 -8.87 10.44 8.67
N ARG A 421 -9.43 9.85 7.61
CA ARG A 421 -10.87 9.84 7.33
C ARG A 421 -11.58 8.61 7.87
N LEU A 422 -10.87 7.69 8.54
CA LEU A 422 -11.49 6.56 9.21
C LEU A 422 -12.22 7.01 10.47
N ASN A 423 -13.39 6.44 10.72
CA ASN A 423 -14.10 6.62 11.99
C ASN A 423 -13.39 5.79 13.07
N LEU A 424 -12.44 6.40 13.78
CA LEU A 424 -11.71 5.73 14.86
C LEU A 424 -12.64 5.45 16.04
N ASN A 425 -12.64 4.21 16.52
CA ASN A 425 -13.55 3.74 17.57
C ASN A 425 -13.06 4.18 18.96
N SER A 426 -13.75 5.15 19.57
CA SER A 426 -13.50 5.62 20.94
C SER A 426 -13.60 4.50 21.99
N ASP A 427 -14.47 3.51 21.78
CA ASP A 427 -14.72 2.41 22.73
C ASP A 427 -13.54 1.43 22.84
N TYR A 428 -12.76 1.24 21.77
CA TYR A 428 -11.55 0.42 21.82
C TYR A 428 -10.48 1.10 22.66
N LEU A 429 -10.22 2.40 22.41
CA LEU A 429 -9.25 3.18 23.19
C LEU A 429 -9.57 3.14 24.70
N ASN A 430 -10.87 3.15 25.05
CA ASN A 430 -11.32 3.00 26.43
C ASN A 430 -11.06 1.60 27.01
N ARG A 431 -11.20 0.52 26.25
CA ARG A 431 -10.96 -0.87 26.74
C ARG A 431 -9.49 -1.20 26.95
N VAL A 432 -8.60 -0.78 26.05
CA VAL A 432 -7.16 -1.06 26.20
C VAL A 432 -6.48 -0.13 27.20
N SER A 433 -7.21 0.86 27.73
CA SER A 433 -6.70 1.74 28.78
C SER A 433 -6.27 1.04 30.08
N LYS A 434 -6.57 -0.26 30.23
CA LYS A 434 -6.12 -1.06 31.37
C LYS A 434 -4.71 -1.65 31.20
N PHE A 435 -4.14 -1.62 29.99
CA PHE A 435 -2.84 -2.20 29.69
C PHE A 435 -1.78 -1.14 29.43
N ASN A 436 -0.54 -1.46 29.81
CA ASN A 436 0.63 -0.66 29.47
C ASN A 436 1.24 -1.16 28.16
N ASP A 437 1.76 -0.23 27.36
CA ASP A 437 2.41 -0.48 26.09
C ASP A 437 3.75 0.25 26.03
N ARG A 438 4.62 -0.15 25.10
CA ARG A 438 5.90 0.50 24.86
C ARG A 438 5.86 1.31 23.57
N LEU A 439 6.36 2.53 23.64
CA LEU A 439 6.54 3.43 22.52
C LEU A 439 8.02 3.77 22.42
N GLU A 440 8.66 3.38 21.31
CA GLU A 440 10.04 3.73 21.01
C GLU A 440 10.06 4.94 20.09
N VAL A 441 10.77 5.99 20.50
CA VAL A 441 10.88 7.23 19.75
C VAL A 441 12.36 7.54 19.49
N PRO A 442 12.79 7.60 18.22
CA PRO A 442 14.14 8.02 17.87
C PRO A 442 14.29 9.55 18.03
N ILE A 443 15.46 9.99 18.47
CA ILE A 443 15.84 11.40 18.58
C ILE A 443 16.66 11.78 17.35
N TYR A 444 16.12 12.68 16.54
CA TYR A 444 16.77 13.18 15.34
C TYR A 444 17.67 14.39 15.66
N GLU A 445 18.67 14.61 14.82
CA GLU A 445 19.50 15.81 14.87
C GLU A 445 18.63 17.06 14.63
N GLY A 446 18.83 18.11 15.43
CA GLY A 446 17.98 19.30 15.42
C GLY A 446 16.67 19.18 16.22
N SER A 447 16.45 18.04 16.91
CA SER A 447 15.32 17.89 17.83
C SER A 447 15.39 18.90 18.97
N SER A 448 14.23 19.42 19.40
CA SER A 448 14.13 20.37 20.53
C SER A 448 14.60 19.79 21.87
N ILE A 449 14.70 18.46 21.98
CA ILE A 449 15.14 17.76 23.18
C ILE A 449 16.56 17.21 23.10
N ASP A 450 17.26 17.43 21.98
CA ASP A 450 18.68 17.13 21.84
C ASP A 450 19.51 18.01 22.79
N GLY A 451 20.48 17.41 23.47
CA GLY A 451 21.33 18.09 24.45
C GLY A 451 20.62 18.47 25.77
N LYS A 452 19.36 18.03 25.99
CA LYS A 452 18.65 18.23 27.26
C LYS A 452 18.77 17.02 28.17
N TYR A 453 18.76 17.27 29.48
CA TYR A 453 18.62 16.20 30.46
C TYR A 453 17.16 15.76 30.57
N ILE A 454 16.92 14.48 30.84
CA ILE A 454 15.55 13.93 30.98
C ILE A 454 14.68 14.76 31.94
N ARG A 455 15.25 15.25 33.06
CA ARG A 455 14.51 16.07 34.04
C ARG A 455 14.04 17.43 33.51
N ASP A 456 14.72 17.95 32.48
CA ASP A 456 14.47 19.29 31.92
C ASP A 456 13.52 19.21 30.71
N ILE A 457 13.14 18.00 30.28
CA ILE A 457 12.22 17.78 29.17
C ILE A 457 10.79 17.70 29.71
N PRO A 458 9.84 18.52 29.21
CA PRO A 458 8.47 18.55 29.68
C PRO A 458 7.65 17.39 29.08
N PHE A 459 8.02 16.16 29.46
CA PHE A 459 7.31 14.96 29.01
C PHE A 459 5.83 14.97 29.46
N PRO A 460 4.91 14.44 28.63
CA PRO A 460 3.51 14.23 29.02
C PRO A 460 3.38 13.47 30.35
N LYS A 461 2.51 13.94 31.27
CA LYS A 461 2.38 13.39 32.64
C LYS A 461 2.08 11.89 32.76
N ASN A 462 1.50 11.27 31.72
CA ASN A 462 1.04 9.88 31.74
C ASN A 462 2.01 8.90 31.05
N ILE A 463 3.32 9.19 31.06
CA ILE A 463 4.34 8.32 30.48
C ILE A 463 5.46 8.05 31.48
N LEU A 464 6.11 6.91 31.32
CA LEU A 464 7.34 6.60 32.05
C LEU A 464 8.47 6.36 31.05
N VAL A 465 9.59 7.05 31.20
CA VAL A 465 10.80 6.73 30.44
C VAL A 465 11.42 5.46 31.05
N ILE A 466 11.47 4.36 30.28
CA ILE A 466 11.94 3.06 30.79
C ILE A 466 13.33 2.68 30.28
N ALA A 467 13.76 3.19 29.12
CA ALA A 467 15.10 2.97 28.60
C ALA A 467 15.52 4.10 27.65
N VAL A 468 16.82 4.34 27.55
CA VAL A 468 17.43 5.11 26.44
C VAL A 468 18.46 4.21 25.78
N TYR A 469 18.33 3.96 24.48
CA TYR A 469 19.32 3.22 23.70
C TYR A 469 20.21 4.18 22.93
N ARG A 470 21.51 4.12 23.20
CA ARG A 470 22.54 4.85 22.44
C ARG A 470 23.33 3.86 21.62
N GLY A 471 23.01 3.76 20.33
CA GLY A 471 23.46 2.65 19.49
C GLY A 471 22.92 1.32 20.04
N GLU A 472 23.83 0.43 20.44
CA GLU A 472 23.51 -0.86 21.06
C GLU A 472 23.49 -0.84 22.59
N ARG A 473 23.96 0.25 23.23
CA ARG A 473 24.02 0.35 24.69
C ARG A 473 22.69 0.83 25.26
N GLN A 474 22.12 0.05 26.17
CA GLN A 474 20.96 0.46 26.97
C GLN A 474 21.43 1.27 28.19
N LEU A 475 21.00 2.52 28.28
CA LEU A 475 21.20 3.41 29.41
C LEU A 475 19.97 3.39 30.31
N ILE A 476 20.19 3.43 31.62
CA ILE A 476 19.12 3.56 32.61
C ILE A 476 18.71 5.04 32.63
N PRO A 477 17.44 5.37 32.31
CA PRO A 477 16.99 6.76 32.29
C PRO A 477 16.93 7.31 33.72
N ARG A 478 17.81 8.28 33.99
CA ARG A 478 17.81 9.08 35.21
C ARG A 478 17.56 10.54 34.83
N GLY A 479 17.18 11.37 35.80
CA GLY A 479 16.94 12.79 35.56
C GLY A 479 18.15 13.52 34.96
N ASP A 480 19.37 13.07 35.27
CA ASP A 480 20.67 13.56 34.78
C ASP A 480 21.16 12.83 33.52
N THR A 481 20.36 11.94 32.93
CA THR A 481 20.70 11.33 31.65
C THR A 481 20.52 12.36 30.55
N LEU A 482 21.62 12.72 29.89
CA LEU A 482 21.64 13.62 28.75
C LEU A 482 21.17 12.88 27.49
N ILE A 483 20.12 13.39 26.86
CA ILE A 483 19.63 12.91 25.56
C ILE A 483 20.50 13.49 24.45
N LYS A 484 20.83 12.65 23.47
CA LYS A 484 21.60 13.03 22.28
C LYS A 484 20.88 12.61 21.00
N ALA A 485 21.10 13.34 19.92
CA ALA A 485 20.76 12.88 18.58
C ALA A 485 21.29 11.45 18.34
N GLY A 486 20.45 10.61 17.75
CA GLY A 486 20.72 9.17 17.56
C GLY A 486 20.30 8.26 18.73
N ASP A 487 19.92 8.82 19.88
CA ASP A 487 19.31 8.02 20.96
C ASP A 487 17.91 7.53 20.56
N ARG A 488 17.52 6.35 21.06
CA ARG A 488 16.14 5.84 20.99
C ARG A 488 15.57 5.75 22.39
N ILE A 489 14.57 6.56 22.68
CA ILE A 489 13.92 6.59 24.00
C ILE A 489 12.73 5.65 23.99
N VAL A 490 12.69 4.74 24.96
CA VAL A 490 11.55 3.84 25.15
C VAL A 490 10.70 4.36 26.29
N PHE A 491 9.46 4.68 25.97
CA PHE A 491 8.43 5.10 26.91
C PHE A 491 7.49 3.94 27.19
N MET A 492 7.13 3.74 28.45
CA MET A 492 5.94 2.99 28.83
C MET A 492 4.77 3.96 28.88
N VAL A 493 3.73 3.65 28.11
CA VAL A 493 2.55 4.48 27.93
C VAL A 493 1.31 3.63 28.15
N ASN A 494 0.20 4.26 28.48
CA ASN A 494 -1.07 3.59 28.46
C ASN A 494 -1.47 3.21 27.02
N ALA A 495 -1.81 1.94 26.76
CA ALA A 495 -2.09 1.45 25.42
C ALA A 495 -3.25 2.21 24.74
N GLY A 496 -4.30 2.57 25.50
CA GLY A 496 -5.42 3.37 25.01
C GLY A 496 -5.09 4.85 24.72
N GLN A 497 -3.97 5.36 25.22
CA GLN A 497 -3.51 6.73 24.98
C GLN A 497 -2.30 6.80 24.03
N ARG A 498 -1.82 5.66 23.52
CA ARG A 498 -0.58 5.56 22.72
C ARG A 498 -0.56 6.54 21.55
N ALA A 499 -1.60 6.56 20.71
CA ALA A 499 -1.64 7.43 19.54
C ALA A 499 -1.53 8.91 19.91
N LYS A 500 -2.32 9.34 20.91
CA LYS A 500 -2.31 10.72 21.43
C LYS A 500 -0.95 11.11 22.05
N ILE A 501 -0.35 10.19 22.79
CA ILE A 501 0.96 10.40 23.43
C ILE A 501 2.08 10.43 22.39
N SER A 502 2.02 9.53 21.40
CA SER A 502 2.97 9.49 20.28
C SER A 502 2.96 10.81 19.52
N GLN A 503 1.78 11.36 19.21
CA GLN A 503 1.66 12.65 18.57
C GLN A 503 2.26 13.77 19.43
N LYS A 504 1.89 13.85 20.71
CA LYS A 504 2.47 14.85 21.63
C LYS A 504 3.99 14.76 21.76
N LEU A 505 4.54 13.55 21.74
CA LEU A 505 5.99 13.34 21.78
C LEU A 505 6.65 13.77 20.47
N LYS A 506 6.02 13.51 19.31
CA LYS A 506 6.49 14.02 18.02
C LYS A 506 6.47 15.55 17.99
N ASP A 507 5.38 16.18 18.41
CA ASP A 507 5.23 17.64 18.46
C ASP A 507 6.31 18.24 19.37
N LEU A 508 6.50 17.68 20.56
CA LEU A 508 7.57 18.05 21.49
C LEU A 508 8.96 17.93 20.83
N ILE A 509 9.29 16.77 20.25
CA ILE A 509 10.58 16.50 19.61
C ILE A 509 10.86 17.45 18.45
N ASN A 510 9.84 17.79 17.68
CA ASN A 510 9.91 18.70 16.54
C ASN A 510 9.84 20.19 16.94
N GLY A 511 9.61 20.50 18.21
CA GLY A 511 9.52 21.88 18.71
C GLY A 511 8.22 22.60 18.31
N ILE A 512 7.18 21.84 17.99
CA ILE A 512 5.84 22.35 17.69
C ILE A 512 5.10 22.37 19.05
N ASN A 513 4.94 23.55 19.63
CA ASN A 513 4.24 23.72 20.93
C ASN A 513 2.72 23.80 20.75
#